data_AF-A0A6A6ZD68-F1
#
_entry.id   AF-A0A6A6ZD68-F1
#
_cell.length_a   1.000
_cell.length_b   1.000
_cell.length_c   1.000
_cell.angle_alpha   90.00
_cell.angle_beta   90.00
_cell.angle_gamma   90.00
#
_symmetry.space_group_name_H-M   'P 1'
#
loop_
_entity.id
_entity.type
_entity.pdbx_description
1 polymer ?
#
loop_
_entity_poly.entity_id
_entity_poly.type
_entity_poly.pdbx_seq_one_letter_code
_entity_poly.pdbx_strand_id
1 'polypeptide(L)'
;AEGTSAQDNAGPTTTSKEAQVKPVTVKQENPDSSRLFVLASQEGEYGAPLYGGLGQEVESEKTTVGWTGQVRTKYINRYGKKSAARYRLENYTDGKYDENDRPEVDNVSNQDNRLGDHKIGTKLRYTRRHMRCLYGVAWEGKGFEPSEHDLDLLNPDTPRKRWVQTYVLVAWETPDNDGKVTTKVKWETRSALRARWGSKQADKAIYEAACAAETRYDEGITGRRITNDRMPSVGLNDEFMRHMREQSVLAPKSAAPERARSATPKEFNLQTWKNLYLEMVEKRFEDLSPDEQASMLVACMKAKDLYNS
;
A
#
# COMPACT_ATOMS: atom_id res chain seq x y z
N ALA A 1 -67.45 -16.74 17.53
CA ALA A 1 -66.76 -16.94 16.24
C ALA A 1 -65.43 -17.61 16.56
N GLU A 2 -65.44 -18.95 16.58
CA GLU A 2 -64.99 -19.82 15.47
C GLU A 2 -63.46 -19.95 15.51
N GLY A 3 -62.84 -21.12 15.59
CA GLY A 3 -63.24 -22.53 15.57
C GLY A 3 -61.94 -23.35 15.50
N THR A 4 -61.74 -24.34 16.38
CA THR A 4 -61.78 -25.80 16.07
C THR A 4 -60.51 -26.30 15.33
N SER A 5 -59.58 -27.00 16.03
CA SER A 5 -59.29 -28.46 15.98
C SER A 5 -58.73 -28.97 14.63
N ALA A 6 -57.86 -29.97 14.50
CA ALA A 6 -57.65 -31.18 15.28
C ALA A 6 -56.24 -31.79 15.04
N GLN A 7 -55.80 -32.59 16.01
CA GLN A 7 -54.80 -33.64 15.89
C GLN A 7 -55.39 -34.93 15.29
N ASP A 8 -54.49 -35.85 14.91
CA ASP A 8 -54.56 -37.34 14.91
C ASP A 8 -54.24 -37.97 13.54
N ASN A 9 -53.07 -38.61 13.39
CA ASN A 9 -52.69 -39.98 13.81
C ASN A 9 -53.27 -41.09 12.91
N ALA A 10 -52.39 -41.76 12.15
CA ALA A 10 -52.36 -43.23 11.96
C ALA A 10 -51.27 -43.62 10.93
N GLY A 11 -50.25 -44.38 11.36
CA GLY A 11 -49.59 -45.37 10.49
C GLY A 11 -50.24 -46.75 10.73
N PRO A 12 -49.55 -47.88 10.50
CA PRO A 12 -48.62 -48.31 9.43
C PRO A 12 -49.15 -49.63 8.76
N THR A 13 -48.30 -50.43 8.09
CA THR A 13 -48.37 -51.91 7.78
C THR A 13 -48.11 -52.22 6.28
N THR A 14 -46.91 -52.65 5.85
CA THR A 14 -46.42 -54.06 5.57
C THR A 14 -47.23 -54.83 4.51
N THR A 15 -46.73 -55.69 3.58
CA THR A 15 -45.50 -56.47 3.38
C THR A 15 -45.46 -57.01 1.92
N SER A 16 -44.23 -57.09 1.40
CA SER A 16 -43.56 -58.00 0.43
C SER A 16 -44.26 -59.17 -0.27
N LYS A 17 -43.78 -59.45 -1.51
CA LYS A 17 -43.40 -60.74 -2.16
C LYS A 17 -43.05 -60.45 -3.63
N GLU A 18 -42.13 -61.07 -4.37
CA GLU A 18 -41.11 -62.11 -4.19
C GLU A 18 -40.23 -62.08 -5.47
N ALA A 19 -38.92 -62.32 -5.34
CA ALA A 19 -37.95 -63.03 -6.19
C ALA A 19 -38.17 -63.12 -7.74
N GLN A 20 -37.19 -63.05 -8.65
CA GLN A 20 -35.86 -63.69 -8.76
C GLN A 20 -35.38 -63.37 -10.22
N VAL A 21 -34.14 -62.96 -10.54
CA VAL A 21 -33.02 -63.79 -11.05
C VAL A 21 -32.05 -62.81 -11.77
N LYS A 22 -30.73 -62.93 -11.51
CA LYS A 22 -29.65 -62.28 -12.29
C LYS A 22 -29.33 -63.10 -13.54
N PRO A 23 -28.76 -62.47 -14.59
CA PRO A 23 -27.42 -62.94 -14.95
C PRO A 23 -26.43 -61.80 -15.23
N VAL A 24 -25.19 -62.24 -15.37
CA VAL A 24 -23.92 -61.54 -15.20
C VAL A 24 -23.18 -61.49 -16.54
N THR A 25 -22.44 -60.39 -16.75
CA THR A 25 -21.29 -60.19 -17.67
C THR A 25 -21.59 -59.97 -19.16
N VAL A 26 -21.01 -58.90 -19.73
CA VAL A 26 -19.97 -58.95 -20.79
C VAL A 26 -19.19 -57.61 -20.80
N LYS A 27 -17.87 -57.74 -20.91
CA LYS A 27 -16.83 -56.69 -20.99
C LYS A 27 -16.98 -55.82 -22.24
N GLN A 28 -16.53 -54.57 -22.17
CA GLN A 28 -16.19 -53.78 -23.36
C GLN A 28 -14.79 -53.17 -23.20
N GLU A 29 -13.81 -53.82 -23.84
CA GLU A 29 -12.55 -53.22 -24.27
C GLU A 29 -12.73 -52.83 -25.75
N ASN A 30 -12.39 -51.60 -26.13
CA ASN A 30 -11.27 -51.29 -27.04
C ASN A 30 -11.20 -49.78 -27.35
N PRO A 31 -10.08 -49.28 -27.90
CA PRO A 31 -9.52 -47.96 -27.66
C PRO A 31 -9.62 -47.13 -28.95
N ASP A 32 -8.83 -46.06 -29.01
CA ASP A 32 -8.40 -45.37 -30.23
C ASP A 32 -9.25 -44.18 -30.68
N SER A 33 -8.88 -43.00 -30.19
CA SER A 33 -8.90 -41.80 -31.01
C SER A 33 -7.71 -40.91 -30.63
N SER A 34 -6.55 -41.35 -31.08
CA SER A 34 -5.35 -40.53 -31.15
C SER A 34 -5.40 -39.70 -32.44
N ARG A 35 -5.21 -38.37 -32.32
CA ARG A 35 -4.37 -37.49 -33.19
C ARG A 35 -5.04 -36.18 -33.61
N LEU A 36 -4.41 -35.09 -33.14
CA LEU A 36 -4.20 -33.73 -33.71
C LEU A 36 -4.34 -32.76 -32.51
N PHE A 37 -3.28 -32.18 -31.98
CA PHE A 37 -2.37 -31.27 -32.67
C PHE A 37 -0.90 -31.46 -32.25
N VAL A 38 -0.05 -31.49 -33.28
CA VAL A 38 1.38 -31.20 -33.21
C VAL A 38 1.54 -29.68 -33.21
N LEU A 39 2.41 -29.13 -32.35
CA LEU A 39 3.47 -28.16 -32.67
C LEU A 39 3.98 -27.52 -31.37
N ALA A 40 5.12 -28.01 -30.87
CA ALA A 40 6.10 -27.18 -30.15
C ALA A 40 7.46 -27.88 -30.20
N SER A 41 8.25 -27.43 -31.16
CA SER A 41 9.71 -27.22 -31.15
C SER A 41 10.61 -28.10 -30.28
N GLN A 42 11.49 -28.82 -30.97
CA GLN A 42 12.84 -29.14 -30.47
C GLN A 42 13.54 -27.87 -29.97
N GLU A 43 14.12 -27.92 -28.78
CA GLU A 43 15.51 -27.53 -28.46
C GLU A 43 15.73 -27.54 -26.93
N GLY A 44 16.83 -28.16 -26.47
CA GLY A 44 17.41 -27.89 -25.15
C GLY A 44 17.11 -28.90 -24.03
N GLU A 45 17.67 -30.10 -24.15
CA GLU A 45 17.86 -31.02 -23.02
C GLU A 45 18.86 -30.41 -22.01
N TYR A 46 18.35 -29.66 -21.02
CA TYR A 46 19.09 -29.29 -19.81
C TYR A 46 18.18 -29.39 -18.58
N GLY A 47 18.36 -30.47 -17.81
CA GLY A 47 18.12 -30.51 -16.37
C GLY A 47 16.67 -30.43 -15.89
N ALA A 48 15.87 -31.47 -16.12
CA ALA A 48 14.71 -31.71 -15.27
C ALA A 48 15.19 -32.03 -13.84
N PRO A 49 14.72 -31.32 -12.79
CA PRO A 49 15.11 -31.64 -11.42
C PRO A 49 14.60 -33.04 -11.04
N LEU A 50 15.53 -33.91 -10.61
CA LEU A 50 15.30 -35.32 -10.27
C LEU A 50 14.39 -35.55 -9.05
N TYR A 51 13.90 -34.49 -8.41
CA TYR A 51 12.91 -34.54 -7.34
C TYR A 51 11.83 -33.48 -7.58
N GLY A 52 10.73 -33.88 -8.21
CA GLY A 52 9.46 -33.16 -8.15
C GLY A 52 8.84 -33.39 -6.78
N GLY A 53 9.11 -32.51 -5.82
CA GLY A 53 8.33 -32.45 -4.59
C GLY A 53 6.86 -32.31 -4.93
N LEU A 54 6.01 -33.12 -4.29
CA LEU A 54 4.56 -33.15 -4.49
C LEU A 54 4.00 -31.73 -4.59
N GLY A 55 3.45 -31.44 -5.78
CA GLY A 55 2.73 -30.25 -6.20
C GLY A 55 2.62 -29.10 -5.19
N GLN A 56 3.58 -28.19 -5.25
CA GLN A 56 3.22 -26.80 -5.04
C GLN A 56 2.74 -26.32 -6.41
N GLU A 57 1.42 -26.25 -6.59
CA GLU A 57 0.84 -25.48 -7.70
C GLU A 57 1.58 -24.14 -7.73
N VAL A 58 2.12 -23.79 -8.90
CA VAL A 58 2.66 -22.46 -9.13
C VAL A 58 1.45 -21.53 -9.06
N GLU A 59 1.08 -21.11 -7.85
CA GLU A 59 0.02 -20.15 -7.59
C GLU A 59 0.25 -19.00 -8.57
N SER A 60 -0.77 -18.73 -9.38
CA SER A 60 -0.82 -17.67 -10.38
C SER A 60 -0.10 -16.42 -9.86
N GLU A 61 0.90 -15.97 -10.62
CA GLU A 61 1.94 -15.02 -10.22
C GLU A 61 1.43 -13.62 -9.83
N LYS A 62 0.14 -13.36 -9.94
CA LYS A 62 -0.52 -12.09 -9.62
C LYS A 62 -1.53 -12.31 -8.50
N THR A 63 -1.72 -11.32 -7.65
CA THR A 63 -2.81 -11.32 -6.65
C THR A 63 -3.14 -9.88 -6.25
N THR A 64 -4.42 -9.50 -6.28
CA THR A 64 -4.83 -8.19 -5.75
C THR A 64 -4.83 -8.17 -4.22
N VAL A 65 -4.22 -7.17 -3.60
CA VAL A 65 -4.03 -7.06 -2.14
C VAL A 65 -4.64 -5.81 -1.53
N GLY A 66 -5.27 -4.97 -2.33
CA GLY A 66 -5.96 -3.77 -1.88
C GLY A 66 -6.50 -2.96 -3.05
N TRP A 67 -7.32 -1.97 -2.76
CA TRP A 67 -7.88 -1.09 -3.78
C TRP A 67 -7.98 0.35 -3.27
N THR A 68 -8.13 1.31 -4.19
CA THR A 68 -8.25 2.72 -3.88
C THR A 68 -9.17 3.42 -4.87
N GLY A 69 -9.76 4.54 -4.43
CA GLY A 69 -10.50 5.46 -5.28
C GLY A 69 -12.00 5.36 -5.09
N GLN A 70 -12.69 6.50 -5.15
CA GLN A 70 -14.15 6.57 -5.14
C GLN A 70 -14.70 6.66 -6.58
N VAL A 71 -14.04 7.44 -7.44
CA VAL A 71 -14.48 7.71 -8.82
C VAL A 71 -13.70 6.89 -9.86
N ARG A 72 -12.38 6.78 -9.69
CA ARG A 72 -11.52 5.92 -10.52
C ARG A 72 -10.86 4.92 -9.62
N THR A 73 -11.31 3.67 -9.72
CA THR A 73 -10.79 2.60 -8.88
C THR A 73 -9.46 2.13 -9.43
N LYS A 74 -8.50 1.94 -8.54
CA LYS A 74 -7.24 1.26 -8.82
C LYS A 74 -7.00 0.16 -7.82
N TYR A 75 -6.25 -0.84 -8.22
CA TYR A 75 -5.97 -2.04 -7.48
C TYR A 75 -4.48 -2.15 -7.22
N ILE A 76 -4.11 -2.54 -6.00
CA ILE A 76 -2.74 -2.90 -5.69
C ILE A 76 -2.58 -4.37 -6.02
N ASN A 77 -1.84 -4.65 -7.09
CA ASN A 77 -1.53 -6.01 -7.52
C ASN A 77 -0.13 -6.39 -7.06
N ARG A 78 -0.03 -7.53 -6.38
CA ARG A 78 1.21 -8.19 -6.00
C ARG A 78 1.63 -9.13 -7.13
N TYR A 79 2.87 -9.07 -7.54
CA TYR A 79 3.47 -10.04 -8.45
C TYR A 79 4.53 -10.87 -7.74
N GLY A 80 4.58 -12.17 -8.02
CA GLY A 80 5.51 -13.12 -7.44
C GLY A 80 5.18 -13.54 -6.00
N LYS A 81 6.07 -14.36 -5.43
CA LYS A 81 5.94 -14.87 -4.06
C LYS A 81 6.04 -13.73 -3.04
N LYS A 82 5.33 -13.85 -1.92
CA LYS A 82 5.30 -12.82 -0.85
C LYS A 82 6.69 -12.36 -0.38
N SER A 83 7.67 -13.26 -0.31
CA SER A 83 9.05 -12.97 0.10
C SER A 83 9.88 -12.16 -0.91
N ALA A 84 9.47 -12.16 -2.17
CA ALA A 84 10.15 -11.54 -3.31
C ALA A 84 9.16 -10.74 -4.18
N ALA A 85 8.13 -10.18 -3.56
CA ALA A 85 7.03 -9.57 -4.30
C ALA A 85 7.36 -8.16 -4.79
N ARG A 86 6.94 -7.83 -6.01
CA ARG A 86 6.76 -6.44 -6.46
C ARG A 86 5.28 -6.07 -6.41
N TYR A 87 4.99 -4.78 -6.24
CA TYR A 87 3.62 -4.28 -6.18
C TYR A 87 3.41 -3.15 -7.19
N ARG A 88 2.24 -3.12 -7.83
CA ARG A 88 1.85 -2.08 -8.78
C ARG A 88 0.43 -1.60 -8.54
N LEU A 89 0.20 -0.34 -8.86
CA LEU A 89 -1.12 0.28 -8.81
C LEU A 89 -1.70 0.31 -10.23
N GLU A 90 -2.72 -0.52 -10.47
CA GLU A 90 -3.26 -0.80 -11.80
C GLU A 90 -4.76 -0.54 -11.87
N ASN A 91 -5.33 -0.46 -13.07
CA ASN A 91 -6.76 -0.25 -13.25
C ASN A 91 -7.57 -1.56 -13.16
N TYR A 92 -6.92 -2.71 -13.23
CA TYR A 92 -7.57 -4.03 -13.26
C TYR A 92 -7.22 -4.85 -12.02
N THR A 93 -8.19 -5.60 -11.52
CA THR A 93 -8.03 -6.58 -10.44
C THR A 93 -7.68 -7.95 -11.02
N ASP A 94 -7.02 -8.79 -10.24
CA ASP A 94 -6.72 -10.18 -10.58
C ASP A 94 -7.92 -11.11 -10.30
N GLY A 95 -9.13 -10.64 -10.61
CA GLY A 95 -10.38 -11.34 -10.33
C GLY A 95 -10.77 -11.44 -8.85
N LYS A 96 -9.96 -10.91 -7.90
CA LYS A 96 -10.26 -11.00 -6.45
C LYS A 96 -11.55 -10.28 -6.04
N TYR A 97 -11.87 -9.18 -6.72
CA TYR A 97 -13.00 -8.33 -6.38
C TYR A 97 -13.98 -8.28 -7.53
N ASP A 98 -15.27 -8.37 -7.21
CA ASP A 98 -16.31 -7.85 -8.10
C ASP A 98 -16.18 -6.31 -8.09
N GLU A 99 -16.26 -5.67 -9.25
CA GLU A 99 -16.21 -4.21 -9.35
C GLU A 99 -17.31 -3.52 -8.53
N ASN A 100 -18.42 -4.22 -8.30
CA ASN A 100 -19.57 -3.71 -7.55
C ASN A 100 -19.55 -4.06 -6.05
N ASP A 101 -18.74 -5.03 -5.64
CA ASP A 101 -18.68 -5.50 -4.24
C ASP A 101 -17.23 -5.62 -3.76
N ARG A 102 -16.63 -4.45 -3.47
CA ARG A 102 -15.27 -4.35 -2.95
C ARG A 102 -15.30 -4.21 -1.43
N PRO A 103 -14.59 -5.07 -0.69
CA PRO A 103 -14.57 -4.99 0.76
C PRO A 103 -13.87 -3.72 1.22
N GLU A 104 -14.57 -2.90 2.03
CA GLU A 104 -14.06 -1.62 2.52
C GLU A 104 -12.80 -1.78 3.37
N VAL A 105 -12.60 -2.92 4.03
CA VAL A 105 -11.39 -3.23 4.81
C VAL A 105 -10.11 -3.29 3.97
N ASP A 106 -10.24 -3.50 2.66
CA ASP A 106 -9.13 -3.54 1.70
C ASP A 106 -8.92 -2.18 0.99
N ASN A 107 -9.76 -1.18 1.29
CA ASN A 107 -9.64 0.17 0.75
C ASN A 107 -8.46 0.91 1.39
N VAL A 108 -7.34 1.01 0.67
CA VAL A 108 -6.14 1.69 1.16
C VAL A 108 -6.27 3.21 1.18
N SER A 109 -7.28 3.77 0.48
CA SER A 109 -7.63 5.19 0.57
C SER A 109 -8.46 5.54 1.81
N ASN A 110 -9.07 4.57 2.48
CA ASN A 110 -9.79 4.81 3.72
C ASN A 110 -8.81 5.06 4.87
N GLN A 111 -9.01 6.17 5.60
CA GLN A 111 -8.19 6.56 6.75
C GLN A 111 -8.27 5.55 7.89
N ASP A 112 -9.41 4.89 8.09
CA ASP A 112 -9.60 3.93 9.18
C ASP A 112 -8.73 2.69 9.02
N ASN A 113 -8.45 2.30 7.77
CA ASN A 113 -7.56 1.19 7.43
C ASN A 113 -6.07 1.53 7.53
N ARG A 114 -5.72 2.81 7.66
CA ARG A 114 -4.34 3.32 7.73
C ARG A 114 -3.94 3.65 9.16
N LEU A 115 -3.01 2.87 9.71
CA LEU A 115 -2.50 3.10 11.07
C LEU A 115 -1.80 4.46 11.17
N GLY A 116 -1.22 4.93 10.06
CA GLY A 116 -0.60 6.22 9.93
C GLY A 116 -1.56 7.42 10.08
N ASP A 117 -2.87 7.24 10.02
CA ASP A 117 -3.81 8.36 10.14
C ASP A 117 -4.53 8.40 11.48
N HIS A 118 -4.38 7.35 12.30
CA HIS A 118 -5.01 7.29 13.61
C HIS A 118 -4.43 8.36 14.55
N LYS A 119 -5.33 9.12 15.18
CA LYS A 119 -5.00 10.21 16.11
C LYS A 119 -5.53 9.93 17.51
N ILE A 120 -4.81 10.40 18.52
CA ILE A 120 -5.29 10.53 19.90
C ILE A 120 -5.41 12.04 20.15
N GLY A 121 -6.64 12.54 20.19
CA GLY A 121 -6.91 13.98 20.13
C GLY A 121 -6.38 14.58 18.83
N THR A 122 -5.48 15.56 18.93
CA THR A 122 -4.87 16.23 17.76
C THR A 122 -3.57 15.59 17.28
N LYS A 123 -3.00 14.66 18.06
CA LYS A 123 -1.67 14.07 17.79
C LYS A 123 -1.80 12.72 17.13
N LEU A 124 -0.86 12.40 16.24
CA LEU A 124 -0.76 11.07 15.64
C LEU A 124 -0.49 10.02 16.73
N ARG A 125 -1.29 8.96 16.75
CA ARG A 125 -1.14 7.83 17.67
C ARG A 125 0.20 7.14 17.43
N TYR A 126 0.50 6.85 16.17
CA TYR A 126 1.73 6.17 15.77
C TYR A 126 2.65 7.11 15.00
N THR A 127 3.80 7.43 15.61
CA THR A 127 4.89 8.22 15.02
C THR A 127 5.97 7.34 14.39
N ARG A 128 7.01 7.95 13.83
CA ARG A 128 8.19 7.33 13.22
C ARG A 128 8.81 6.18 14.03
N ARG A 129 8.83 6.27 15.37
CA ARG A 129 9.38 5.21 16.24
C ARG A 129 8.67 3.85 16.12
N HIS A 130 7.39 3.88 15.71
CA HIS A 130 6.57 2.67 15.59
C HIS A 130 6.67 2.05 14.19
N MET A 131 7.35 2.69 13.24
CA MET A 131 7.52 2.13 11.90
C MET A 131 8.76 1.24 11.89
N ARG A 132 8.56 -0.07 11.82
CA ARG A 132 9.64 -1.05 11.83
C ARG A 132 10.43 -1.05 10.53
N CYS A 133 9.73 -1.26 9.42
CA CYS A 133 10.33 -1.31 8.09
C CYS A 133 9.29 -1.09 6.98
N LEU A 134 9.76 -0.88 5.75
CA LEU A 134 8.93 -0.94 4.54
C LEU A 134 9.00 -2.34 3.92
N TYR A 135 7.86 -2.95 3.61
CA TYR A 135 7.76 -4.26 2.98
C TYR A 135 7.43 -4.22 1.50
N GLY A 136 6.90 -3.10 1.00
CA GLY A 136 6.50 -2.97 -0.39
C GLY A 136 6.20 -1.53 -0.75
N VAL A 137 6.30 -1.22 -2.03
CA VAL A 137 5.89 0.06 -2.61
C VAL A 137 5.05 -0.26 -3.83
N ALA A 138 3.87 0.35 -3.92
CA ALA A 138 2.96 0.23 -5.05
C ALA A 138 2.75 1.62 -5.65
N TRP A 139 3.00 1.76 -6.96
CA TRP A 139 2.81 3.01 -7.67
C TRP A 139 2.25 2.77 -9.06
N GLU A 140 1.68 3.83 -9.64
CA GLU A 140 1.21 3.85 -11.01
C GLU A 140 2.39 4.00 -11.97
N GLY A 141 2.52 3.07 -12.93
CA GLY A 141 3.52 3.11 -14.00
C GLY A 141 3.14 4.06 -15.14
N LYS A 142 4.07 4.28 -16.09
CA LYS A 142 3.81 5.11 -17.29
C LYS A 142 2.96 4.40 -18.35
N GLY A 143 2.91 3.07 -18.32
CA GLY A 143 2.24 2.23 -19.31
C GLY A 143 1.25 1.24 -18.71
N PHE A 144 0.73 0.36 -19.56
CA PHE A 144 -0.18 -0.72 -19.16
C PHE A 144 0.54 -1.88 -18.45
N GLU A 145 1.84 -2.06 -18.73
CA GLU A 145 2.65 -3.13 -18.15
C GLU A 145 3.72 -2.56 -17.20
N PRO A 146 4.06 -3.29 -16.11
CA PRO A 146 5.13 -2.89 -15.20
C PRO A 146 6.48 -2.84 -15.92
N SER A 147 7.15 -1.69 -15.90
CA SER A 147 8.50 -1.53 -16.45
C SER A 147 9.49 -1.06 -15.38
N GLU A 148 10.75 -1.46 -15.48
CA GLU A 148 11.83 -0.90 -14.66
C GLU A 148 11.96 0.63 -14.84
N HIS A 149 11.64 1.13 -16.04
CA HIS A 149 11.59 2.57 -16.33
C HIS A 149 10.52 3.33 -15.51
N ASP A 150 9.65 2.62 -14.79
CA ASP A 150 8.70 3.22 -13.86
C ASP A 150 9.39 3.67 -12.56
N LEU A 151 10.61 3.21 -12.24
CA LEU A 151 11.36 3.67 -11.06
C LEU A 151 11.71 5.16 -11.15
N ASP A 152 11.91 5.69 -12.36
CA ASP A 152 12.13 7.12 -12.59
C ASP A 152 10.93 7.98 -12.17
N LEU A 153 9.74 7.38 -11.98
CA LEU A 153 8.57 8.08 -11.44
C LEU A 153 8.68 8.35 -9.93
N LEU A 154 9.53 7.58 -9.24
CA LEU A 154 9.74 7.68 -7.80
C LEU A 154 11.05 8.35 -7.43
N ASN A 155 12.00 8.49 -8.37
CA ASN A 155 13.29 9.12 -8.11
C ASN A 155 13.14 10.55 -7.56
N PRO A 156 13.64 10.86 -6.34
CA PRO A 156 13.56 12.18 -5.73
C PRO A 156 14.38 13.26 -6.42
N ASP A 157 15.41 12.87 -7.17
CA ASP A 157 16.30 13.81 -7.84
C ASP A 157 15.77 14.23 -9.22
N THR A 158 14.79 13.51 -9.76
CA THR A 158 14.14 13.86 -11.02
C THR A 158 13.09 14.96 -10.79
N PRO A 159 13.24 16.15 -11.41
CA PRO A 159 12.29 17.24 -11.24
C PRO A 159 10.92 16.87 -11.80
N ARG A 160 9.86 17.09 -11.03
CA ARG A 160 8.48 16.82 -11.46
C ARG A 160 7.50 17.78 -10.81
N LYS A 161 6.44 18.12 -11.56
CA LYS A 161 5.34 18.97 -11.05
C LYS A 161 4.45 18.23 -10.05
N ARG A 162 4.26 16.91 -10.25
CA ARG A 162 3.40 16.07 -9.41
C ARG A 162 4.00 14.69 -9.23
N TRP A 163 3.86 14.17 -8.02
CA TRP A 163 4.21 12.81 -7.68
C TRP A 163 3.13 11.84 -8.14
N VAL A 164 3.55 10.69 -8.70
CA VAL A 164 2.63 9.59 -8.99
C VAL A 164 1.96 9.11 -7.70
N GLN A 165 0.75 8.59 -7.83
CA GLN A 165 0.07 8.00 -6.68
C GLN A 165 0.89 6.80 -6.19
N THR A 166 1.17 6.79 -4.89
CA THR A 166 2.06 5.79 -4.29
C THR A 166 1.55 5.38 -2.92
N TYR A 167 1.46 4.08 -2.74
CA TYR A 167 1.18 3.42 -1.47
C TYR A 167 2.39 2.63 -1.03
N VAL A 168 2.61 2.58 0.28
CA VAL A 168 3.77 1.96 0.89
C VAL A 168 3.28 0.98 1.94
N LEU A 169 3.71 -0.27 1.85
CA LEU A 169 3.37 -1.31 2.82
C LEU A 169 4.32 -1.18 4.00
N VAL A 170 3.81 -0.70 5.13
CA VAL A 170 4.58 -0.40 6.34
C VAL A 170 4.32 -1.48 7.39
N ALA A 171 5.39 -1.98 8.00
CA ALA A 171 5.33 -2.75 9.22
C ALA A 171 5.31 -1.82 10.43
N TRP A 172 4.24 -1.86 11.21
CA TRP A 172 4.04 -1.06 12.42
C TRP A 172 4.23 -1.93 13.67
N GLU A 173 5.09 -1.50 14.58
CA GLU A 173 5.20 -2.03 15.93
C GLU A 173 4.20 -1.32 16.84
N THR A 174 3.13 -2.01 17.19
CA THR A 174 2.05 -1.47 18.03
C THR A 174 1.87 -2.33 19.27
N PRO A 175 1.65 -1.74 20.46
CA PRO A 175 1.25 -2.53 21.62
C PRO A 175 -0.13 -3.13 21.35
N ASP A 176 -0.28 -4.42 21.66
CA ASP A 176 -1.57 -5.10 21.71
C ASP A 176 -2.33 -4.75 22.99
N ASN A 177 -3.55 -5.28 23.14
CA ASN A 177 -4.38 -5.05 24.33
C ASN A 177 -3.68 -5.49 25.63
N ASP A 178 -2.81 -6.50 25.56
CA ASP A 178 -2.02 -7.01 26.69
C ASP A 178 -0.67 -6.28 26.87
N GLY A 179 -0.44 -5.17 26.15
CA GLY A 179 0.80 -4.40 26.19
C GLY A 179 1.98 -5.02 25.43
N LYS A 180 1.83 -6.23 24.89
CA LYS A 180 2.85 -6.89 24.06
C LYS A 180 2.99 -6.19 22.70
N VAL A 181 4.23 -5.90 22.28
CA VAL A 181 4.47 -5.32 20.95
C VAL A 181 4.17 -6.35 19.86
N THR A 182 3.24 -6.02 18.98
CA THR A 182 2.87 -6.80 17.79
C THR A 182 3.24 -6.04 16.52
N THR A 183 3.55 -6.78 15.45
CA THR A 183 3.80 -6.17 14.13
C THR A 183 2.54 -6.24 13.29
N LYS A 184 2.00 -5.08 12.90
CA LYS A 184 0.85 -4.96 11.98
C LYS A 184 1.34 -4.39 10.66
N VAL A 185 0.98 -5.02 9.55
CA VAL A 185 1.41 -4.59 8.22
C VAL A 185 0.24 -3.91 7.52
N LYS A 186 0.40 -2.64 7.14
CA LYS A 186 -0.66 -1.82 6.55
C LYS A 186 -0.14 -0.94 5.41
N TRP A 187 -0.98 -0.72 4.42
CA TRP A 187 -0.71 0.22 3.34
C TRP A 187 -0.88 1.66 3.83
N GLU A 188 0.08 2.50 3.51
CA GLU A 188 0.13 3.92 3.89
C GLU A 188 0.33 4.78 2.65
N THR A 189 -0.11 6.04 2.70
CA THR A 189 0.13 6.98 1.59
C THR A 189 1.54 7.57 1.67
N ARG A 190 2.11 8.00 0.53
CA ARG A 190 3.32 8.84 0.51
C ARG A 190 3.20 10.03 1.46
N SER A 191 2.06 10.70 1.48
CA SER A 191 1.79 11.85 2.36
C SER A 191 1.89 11.50 3.85
N ALA A 192 1.41 10.32 4.25
CA ALA A 192 1.51 9.83 5.63
C ALA A 192 2.98 9.62 6.05
N LEU A 193 3.85 9.16 5.14
CA LEU A 193 5.29 9.06 5.38
C LEU A 193 5.94 10.45 5.46
N ARG A 194 5.64 11.34 4.51
CA ARG A 194 6.16 12.72 4.50
C ARG A 194 5.81 13.49 5.76
N ALA A 195 4.60 13.32 6.29
CA ALA A 195 4.18 13.94 7.54
C ALA A 195 5.04 13.51 8.76
N ARG A 196 5.74 12.37 8.67
CA ARG A 196 6.56 11.82 9.76
C ARG A 196 8.05 12.05 9.60
N TRP A 197 8.54 11.94 8.36
CA TRP A 197 9.97 11.96 8.06
C TRP A 197 10.41 13.26 7.36
N GLY A 198 9.45 14.09 6.95
CA GLY A 198 9.70 15.18 6.01
C GLY A 198 9.81 14.68 4.58
N SER A 199 9.55 15.58 3.61
CA SER A 199 9.46 15.22 2.19
C SER A 199 10.72 14.54 1.66
N LYS A 200 11.89 15.15 1.86
CA LYS A 200 13.17 14.66 1.33
C LYS A 200 13.52 13.25 1.81
N GLN A 201 13.39 12.99 3.12
CA GLN A 201 13.73 11.69 3.69
C GLN A 201 12.70 10.62 3.30
N ALA A 202 11.41 10.97 3.29
CA ALA A 202 10.35 10.06 2.87
C ALA A 202 10.49 9.64 1.40
N ASP A 203 10.71 10.59 0.50
CA ASP A 203 10.79 10.27 -0.93
C ASP A 203 12.03 9.44 -1.26
N LYS A 204 13.18 9.75 -0.63
CA LYS A 204 14.39 8.92 -0.73
C LYS A 204 14.13 7.49 -0.26
N ALA A 205 13.53 7.32 0.91
CA ALA A 205 13.23 6.00 1.48
C ALA A 205 12.24 5.19 0.63
N ILE A 206 11.24 5.85 0.04
CA ILE A 206 10.28 5.22 -0.87
C ILE A 206 10.98 4.75 -2.15
N TYR A 207 11.86 5.58 -2.72
CA TYR A 207 12.61 5.24 -3.92
C TYR A 207 13.57 4.08 -3.67
N GLU A 208 14.39 4.14 -2.61
CA GLU A 208 15.31 3.06 -2.23
C GLU A 208 14.56 1.75 -1.98
N ALA A 209 13.41 1.80 -1.30
CA ALA A 209 12.57 0.62 -1.08
C ALA A 209 12.00 0.07 -2.39
N ALA A 210 11.60 0.93 -3.34
CA ALA A 210 11.12 0.51 -4.65
C ALA A 210 12.24 -0.17 -5.47
N CYS A 211 13.44 0.40 -5.50
CA CYS A 211 14.60 -0.23 -6.14
C CYS A 211 14.91 -1.61 -5.54
N ALA A 212 14.96 -1.70 -4.21
CA ALA A 212 15.18 -2.97 -3.52
C ALA A 212 14.06 -4.00 -3.79
N ALA A 213 12.82 -3.55 -4.01
CA ALA A 213 11.70 -4.43 -4.33
C ALA A 213 11.82 -5.02 -5.74
N GLU A 214 12.20 -4.22 -6.74
CA GLU A 214 12.45 -4.72 -8.10
C GLU A 214 13.62 -5.72 -8.10
N THR A 215 14.76 -5.36 -7.50
CA THR A 215 15.91 -6.28 -7.42
C THR A 215 15.53 -7.60 -6.75
N ARG A 216 14.77 -7.57 -5.65
CA ARG A 216 14.30 -8.79 -4.97
C ARG A 216 13.36 -9.62 -5.82
N TYR A 217 12.51 -8.98 -6.61
CA TYR A 217 11.62 -9.67 -7.54
C TYR A 217 12.43 -10.35 -8.66
N ASP A 218 13.41 -9.66 -9.24
CA ASP A 218 14.30 -10.19 -10.28
C ASP A 218 15.13 -11.39 -9.77
N GLU A 219 15.66 -11.30 -8.56
CA GLU A 219 16.33 -12.42 -7.88
C GLU A 219 15.38 -13.60 -7.64
N GLY A 220 14.11 -13.31 -7.34
CA GLY A 220 13.06 -14.30 -7.12
C GLY A 220 12.69 -15.06 -8.39
N ILE A 221 12.48 -14.37 -9.50
CA ILE A 221 12.16 -14.98 -10.81
C ILE A 221 13.36 -15.72 -11.40
N THR A 222 14.59 -15.22 -11.18
CA THR A 222 15.82 -15.87 -11.67
C THR A 222 16.29 -17.02 -10.78
N GLY A 223 15.56 -17.36 -9.71
CA GLY A 223 15.89 -18.45 -8.80
C GLY A 223 17.14 -18.21 -7.95
N ARG A 224 17.72 -17.00 -7.99
CA ARG A 224 18.89 -16.61 -7.19
C ARG A 224 18.56 -16.45 -5.72
N ARG A 225 17.28 -16.37 -5.37
CA ARG A 225 16.79 -16.26 -4.00
C ARG A 225 16.08 -17.54 -3.53
N ILE A 226 16.78 -18.33 -2.72
CA ILE A 226 16.22 -19.49 -2.02
C ILE A 226 15.57 -19.01 -0.73
N THR A 227 14.32 -18.54 -0.77
CA THR A 227 13.58 -18.23 0.45
C THR A 227 12.20 -18.86 0.43
N ASN A 228 11.97 -19.82 1.33
CA ASN A 228 10.68 -20.49 1.57
C ASN A 228 9.77 -19.70 2.52
N ASP A 229 10.19 -18.51 2.94
CA ASP A 229 9.46 -17.72 3.94
C ASP A 229 8.12 -17.20 3.40
N ARG A 230 7.09 -17.25 4.26
CA ARG A 230 5.75 -16.72 3.96
C ARG A 230 5.71 -15.19 3.83
N MET A 231 6.73 -14.50 4.34
CA MET A 231 6.92 -13.04 4.28
C MET A 231 8.42 -12.72 4.25
N PRO A 232 8.83 -11.57 3.68
CA PRO A 232 10.23 -11.17 3.73
C PRO A 232 10.64 -10.97 5.19
N SER A 233 11.65 -11.71 5.64
CA SER A 233 12.20 -11.64 7.00
C SER A 233 12.93 -10.31 7.27
N VAL A 234 13.38 -9.63 6.22
CA VAL A 234 14.07 -8.33 6.26
C VAL A 234 13.30 -7.30 5.43
N GLY A 235 13.06 -6.12 6.00
CA GLY A 235 12.46 -4.99 5.28
C GLY A 235 13.30 -4.55 4.08
N LEU A 236 12.69 -3.82 3.15
CA LEU A 236 13.35 -3.32 1.93
C LEU A 236 14.43 -2.27 2.26
N ASN A 237 14.29 -1.55 3.37
CA ASN A 237 15.15 -0.46 3.80
C ASN A 237 15.40 -0.48 5.31
N ASP A 238 15.69 -1.66 5.86
CA ASP A 238 15.72 -1.90 7.32
C ASP A 238 16.71 -1.00 8.07
N GLU A 239 17.91 -0.76 7.52
CA GLU A 239 18.92 0.11 8.15
C GLU A 239 18.47 1.56 8.23
N PHE A 240 17.93 2.11 7.12
CA PHE A 240 17.35 3.44 7.09
C PHE A 240 16.26 3.56 8.15
N MET A 241 15.37 2.57 8.24
CA MET A 241 14.25 2.58 9.18
C MET A 241 14.70 2.46 10.64
N ARG A 242 15.72 1.65 10.91
CA ARG A 242 16.35 1.53 12.23
C ARG A 242 16.95 2.86 12.67
N HIS A 243 17.80 3.46 11.82
CA HIS A 243 18.38 4.79 12.08
C HIS A 243 17.29 5.83 12.32
N MET A 244 16.21 5.74 11.54
CA MET A 244 15.10 6.66 11.69
C MET A 244 14.43 6.50 13.06
N ARG A 245 14.14 5.26 13.48
CA ARG A 245 13.57 5.00 14.81
C ARG A 245 14.48 5.49 15.93
N GLU A 246 15.78 5.19 15.87
CA GLU A 246 16.76 5.56 16.90
C GLU A 246 16.83 7.07 17.12
N GLN A 247 16.93 7.87 16.04
CA GLN A 247 16.92 9.33 16.15
C GLN A 247 15.64 9.86 16.82
N SER A 248 14.50 9.17 16.66
CA SER A 248 13.24 9.58 17.30
C SER A 248 13.14 9.20 18.78
N VAL A 249 13.95 8.23 19.24
CA VAL A 249 14.08 7.84 20.65
C VAL A 249 15.11 8.73 21.35
N LEU A 250 16.20 9.05 20.67
CA LEU A 250 17.31 9.85 21.19
C LEU A 250 17.07 11.35 21.13
N ALA A 251 16.10 11.83 20.35
CA ALA A 251 15.68 13.22 20.41
C ALA A 251 15.26 13.49 21.86
N PRO A 252 16.00 14.33 22.62
CA PRO A 252 15.56 14.68 23.96
C PRO A 252 14.12 15.17 23.85
N LYS A 253 13.28 14.88 24.84
CA LYS A 253 12.15 15.75 25.13
C LYS A 253 12.78 17.11 25.40
N SER A 254 13.08 17.88 24.35
CA SER A 254 13.32 19.29 24.49
C SER A 254 12.11 19.73 25.28
N ALA A 255 12.35 20.14 26.54
CA ALA A 255 11.39 20.91 27.29
C ALA A 255 10.77 21.83 26.25
N ALA A 256 9.46 21.70 26.06
CA ALA A 256 8.76 22.62 25.18
C ALA A 256 9.31 24.00 25.57
N PRO A 257 9.86 24.79 24.63
CA PRO A 257 10.08 26.19 24.98
C PRO A 257 8.73 26.61 25.51
N GLU A 258 8.73 27.13 26.73
CA GLU A 258 7.57 27.57 27.48
C GLU A 258 6.79 28.49 26.53
N ARG A 259 5.92 27.90 25.73
CA ARG A 259 5.24 28.59 24.65
C ARG A 259 4.11 29.22 25.40
N ALA A 260 4.41 30.43 25.85
CA ALA A 260 3.49 31.36 26.45
C ALA A 260 2.11 31.10 25.86
N ARG A 261 1.18 30.82 26.76
CA ARG A 261 -0.25 30.81 26.44
C ARG A 261 -0.55 32.10 25.69
N SER A 262 -0.80 32.02 24.39
CA SER A 262 -1.58 33.02 23.68
C SER A 262 -2.46 32.30 22.67
N ALA A 263 -3.65 31.95 23.14
CA ALA A 263 -4.80 31.85 22.27
C ALA A 263 -5.13 33.27 21.81
N THR A 264 -4.75 33.63 20.58
CA THR A 264 -5.32 34.76 19.84
C THR A 264 -5.23 34.49 18.33
N PRO A 265 -6.12 35.10 17.53
CA PRO A 265 -6.14 34.93 16.07
C PRO A 265 -4.78 35.35 15.50
N LYS A 266 -4.33 34.69 14.43
CA LYS A 266 -3.12 35.06 13.69
C LYS A 266 -3.25 36.54 13.28
N GLU A 267 -2.60 37.45 14.01
CA GLU A 267 -2.47 38.84 13.61
C GLU A 267 -1.56 38.95 12.39
N PHE A 268 -1.91 39.84 11.46
CA PHE A 268 -1.06 40.21 10.35
C PHE A 268 0.25 40.80 10.90
N ASN A 269 1.35 40.05 10.81
CA ASN A 269 2.66 40.50 11.27
C ASN A 269 3.36 41.30 10.17
N LEU A 270 3.40 42.62 10.35
CA LEU A 270 4.02 43.58 9.44
C LEU A 270 5.49 43.25 9.13
N GLN A 271 6.24 42.78 10.12
CA GLN A 271 7.66 42.51 9.97
C GLN A 271 7.92 41.27 9.11
N THR A 272 7.10 40.23 9.28
CA THR A 272 7.17 39.03 8.43
C THR A 272 6.86 39.35 6.98
N TRP A 273 5.84 40.18 6.73
CA TRP A 273 5.48 40.59 5.38
C TRP A 273 6.58 41.45 4.73
N LYS A 274 7.17 42.39 5.48
CA LYS A 274 8.31 43.21 5.01
C LYS A 274 9.47 42.33 4.56
N ASN A 275 9.83 41.32 5.35
CA ASN A 275 10.93 40.42 5.01
C ASN A 275 10.66 39.63 3.71
N LEU A 276 9.43 39.12 3.52
CA LEU A 276 9.03 38.42 2.30
C LEU A 276 9.02 39.33 1.06
N TYR A 277 8.59 40.59 1.22
CA TYR A 277 8.62 41.56 0.14
C TYR A 277 10.06 41.85 -0.30
N LEU A 278 10.97 42.09 0.66
CA LEU A 278 12.39 42.35 0.38
C LEU A 278 13.10 41.16 -0.26
N GLU A 279 12.73 39.94 0.15
CA GLU A 279 13.18 38.70 -0.52
C GLU A 279 12.72 38.64 -1.98
N MET A 280 11.48 39.04 -2.26
CA MET A 280 10.91 39.04 -3.61
C MET A 280 11.54 40.09 -4.54
N VAL A 281 11.94 41.26 -4.01
CA VAL A 281 12.62 42.30 -4.81
C VAL A 281 14.14 42.19 -4.78
N GLU A 282 14.70 41.16 -4.13
CA GLU A 282 16.15 40.90 -4.00
C GLU A 282 16.96 42.13 -3.54
N LYS A 283 16.34 43.00 -2.74
CA LYS A 283 16.95 44.24 -2.22
C LYS A 283 16.88 44.28 -0.71
N ARG A 284 17.86 44.95 -0.09
CA ARG A 284 17.74 45.32 1.33
C ARG A 284 16.86 46.55 1.46
N PHE A 285 16.26 46.76 2.63
CA PHE A 285 15.35 47.89 2.84
C PHE A 285 16.08 49.23 2.65
N GLU A 286 17.34 49.28 3.06
CA GLU A 286 18.21 50.45 2.96
C GLU A 286 18.54 50.82 1.50
N ASP A 287 18.41 49.86 0.58
CA ASP A 287 18.72 50.02 -0.84
C ASP A 287 17.49 50.45 -1.67
N LEU A 288 16.31 50.55 -1.03
CA LEU A 288 15.09 50.99 -1.69
C LEU A 288 15.03 52.51 -1.78
N SER A 289 14.66 53.01 -2.96
CA SER A 289 14.35 54.44 -3.13
C SER A 289 13.12 54.84 -2.30
N PRO A 290 12.93 56.14 -1.99
CA PRO A 290 11.74 56.61 -1.29
C PRO A 290 10.41 56.17 -1.95
N ASP A 291 10.37 56.13 -3.28
CA ASP A 291 9.20 55.70 -4.05
C ASP A 291 8.94 54.19 -3.95
N GLU A 292 10.01 53.39 -3.88
CA GLU A 292 9.93 51.94 -3.66
C GLU A 292 9.46 51.62 -2.23
N GLN A 293 9.93 52.38 -1.23
CA GLN A 293 9.47 52.24 0.15
C GLN A 293 7.97 52.60 0.28
N ALA A 294 7.52 53.65 -0.40
CA ALA A 294 6.11 54.01 -0.45
C ALA A 294 5.26 52.92 -1.12
N SER A 295 5.76 52.35 -2.23
CA SER A 295 5.09 51.25 -2.94
C SER A 295 4.98 49.99 -2.08
N MET A 296 6.04 49.65 -1.32
CA MET A 296 6.03 48.54 -0.37
C MET A 296 4.96 48.74 0.71
N LEU A 297 4.82 49.94 1.27
CA LEU A 297 3.81 50.23 2.29
C LEU A 297 2.39 50.10 1.75
N VAL A 298 2.13 50.56 0.52
CA VAL A 298 0.82 50.39 -0.14
C VAL A 298 0.50 48.93 -0.36
N ALA A 299 1.46 48.13 -0.84
CA ALA A 299 1.29 46.69 -1.02
C ALA A 299 1.04 45.98 0.32
N CYS A 300 1.70 46.43 1.40
CA CYS A 300 1.47 45.91 2.75
C CYS A 300 0.06 46.20 3.26
N MET A 301 -0.45 47.41 3.03
CA MET A 301 -1.81 47.79 3.43
C MET A 301 -2.85 46.96 2.69
N LYS A 302 -2.70 46.78 1.37
CA LYS A 302 -3.58 45.90 0.57
C LYS A 302 -3.57 44.45 1.07
N ALA A 303 -2.39 43.93 1.42
CA ALA A 303 -2.26 42.58 1.96
C ALA A 303 -2.93 42.44 3.34
N LYS A 304 -2.87 43.48 4.17
CA LYS A 304 -3.57 43.53 5.46
C LYS A 304 -5.08 43.57 5.28
N ASP A 305 -5.58 44.34 4.32
CA ASP A 305 -7.02 44.44 4.03
C ASP A 305 -7.57 43.11 3.53
N LEU A 306 -6.88 42.43 2.61
CA LEU A 306 -7.22 41.08 2.13
C LEU A 306 -7.19 40.02 3.23
N TYR A 307 -6.36 40.21 4.26
CA TYR A 307 -6.28 39.29 5.38
C TYR A 307 -7.43 39.47 6.40
N ASN A 308 -8.02 40.67 6.45
CA ASN A 308 -9.10 41.02 7.36
C ASN A 308 -10.50 40.90 6.72
N SER A 309 -10.58 40.68 5.40
CA SER A 309 -11.82 40.42 4.64
C SER A 309 -12.16 38.93 4.60
#